data_AF-A0A1V4X136-F1
#
_entry.id   AF-A0A1V4X136-F1
#
_cell.length_a   1.000
_cell.length_b   1.000
_cell.length_c   1.000
_cell.angle_alpha   90.00
_cell.angle_beta   90.00
_cell.angle_gamma   90.00
#
_symmetry.space_group_name_H-M   'P 1'
#
loop_
_entity.id
_entity.type
_entity.pdbx_description
1 polymer ?
#
loop_
_entity_poly.entity_id
_entity_poly.type
_entity_poly.pdbx_seq_one_letter_code
_entity_poly.pdbx_strand_id
1 'polypeptide(L)'
;MVLSLKVGYLVPGVVVKSMPDHDAHLILISGTELLAFLPKRYANRPHKAGQNLVACVFVVEKGKIILSQRSHHYYIRVAERAFSVLIEEEKIRIKRAVSVQGAGFAKMALEGLNDTDPVRECLPYLPVMKAYTDDTITLVRYSRDIKEYVRNALAPAPSDKIRKVIFSSTLREAVVGVDPAYYGLFVGKGGTNVATAAKLLDITILIRKAEDTNL
;
A
#
# COMPACT_ATOMS: atom_id res chain seq x y z
N MET A 1 1.11 -26.43 20.41
CA MET A 1 0.47 -26.14 19.10
C MET A 1 1.51 -25.45 18.24
N VAL A 2 2.12 -26.15 17.27
CA VAL A 2 3.20 -25.58 16.45
C VAL A 2 2.57 -24.59 15.47
N LEU A 3 2.87 -23.30 15.64
CA LEU A 3 2.41 -22.24 14.75
C LEU A 3 3.08 -22.44 13.39
N SER A 4 2.35 -23.00 12.41
CA SER A 4 2.86 -23.07 11.03
C SER A 4 2.87 -21.66 10.45
N LEU A 5 4.04 -21.02 10.41
CA LEU A 5 4.19 -19.71 9.79
C LEU A 5 3.92 -19.81 8.30
N LYS A 6 2.96 -19.01 7.81
CA LYS A 6 2.63 -18.90 6.38
C LYS A 6 2.86 -17.47 5.93
N VAL A 7 3.29 -17.33 4.66
CA VAL A 7 3.38 -16.01 4.01
C VAL A 7 2.02 -15.31 4.12
N GLY A 8 2.04 -14.03 4.50
CA GLY A 8 0.84 -13.22 4.68
C GLY A 8 0.27 -13.17 6.10
N TYR A 9 0.86 -13.89 7.07
CA TYR A 9 0.41 -13.85 8.46
C TYR A 9 1.01 -12.63 9.18
N LEU A 10 0.20 -11.92 9.97
CA LEU A 10 0.70 -10.92 10.92
C LEU A 10 1.21 -11.62 12.18
N VAL A 11 2.45 -11.33 12.54
CA VAL A 11 3.10 -11.87 13.72
C VAL A 11 3.53 -10.73 14.65
N PRO A 12 3.19 -10.77 15.94
CA PRO A 12 3.84 -9.93 16.93
C PRO A 12 5.27 -10.42 17.16
N GLY A 13 6.17 -9.51 17.47
CA GLY A 13 7.55 -9.85 17.77
C GLY A 13 8.28 -8.77 18.54
N VAL A 14 9.45 -9.16 19.06
CA VAL A 14 10.35 -8.28 19.80
C VAL A 14 11.64 -8.13 19.01
N VAL A 15 12.13 -6.90 18.87
CA VAL A 15 13.42 -6.63 18.25
C VAL A 15 14.52 -7.10 19.20
N VAL A 16 15.19 -8.20 18.87
CA VAL A 16 16.30 -8.74 19.67
C VAL A 16 17.57 -7.95 19.39
N LYS A 17 17.84 -7.65 18.12
CA LYS A 17 19.06 -6.96 17.70
C LYS A 17 18.76 -5.95 16.59
N SER A 18 19.33 -4.76 16.74
CA SER A 18 19.27 -3.68 15.77
C SER A 18 20.64 -3.00 15.76
N MET A 19 21.46 -3.30 14.75
CA MET A 19 22.80 -2.71 14.60
C MET A 19 22.75 -1.58 13.56
N PRO A 20 23.47 -0.47 13.76
CA PRO A 20 23.59 0.59 12.76
C PRO A 20 24.11 0.06 11.41
N ASP A 21 25.13 -0.79 11.44
CA ASP A 21 25.86 -1.25 10.24
C ASP A 21 25.23 -2.43 9.50
N HIS A 22 24.15 -3.01 10.02
CA HIS A 22 23.42 -4.10 9.35
C HIS A 22 22.17 -3.57 8.67
N ASP A 23 21.80 -4.16 7.53
CA ASP A 23 20.65 -3.75 6.74
C ASP A 23 19.32 -4.36 7.24
N ALA A 24 19.34 -5.12 8.34
CA ALA A 24 18.16 -5.78 8.90
C ALA A 24 18.15 -5.80 10.44
N HIS A 25 16.95 -5.84 10.99
CA HIS A 25 16.68 -6.13 12.40
C HIS A 25 16.47 -7.63 12.59
N LEU A 26 16.90 -8.16 13.74
CA LEU A 26 16.61 -9.53 14.16
C LEU A 26 15.41 -9.50 15.12
N ILE A 27 14.38 -10.26 14.80
CA ILE A 27 13.09 -10.28 15.50
C ILE A 27 12.87 -11.67 16.09
N LEU A 28 12.51 -11.76 17.38
CA LEU A 28 11.95 -12.96 17.98
C LEU A 28 10.43 -12.91 17.81
N ILE A 29 9.84 -13.91 17.16
CA ILE A 29 8.39 -13.99 16.97
C ILE A 29 7.75 -14.42 18.30
N SER A 30 6.88 -13.59 18.85
CA SER A 30 6.28 -13.80 20.17
C SER A 30 5.46 -15.09 20.22
N GLY A 31 5.59 -15.84 21.32
CA GLY A 31 4.94 -17.14 21.48
C GLY A 31 5.63 -18.28 20.71
N THR A 32 6.82 -18.05 20.16
CA THR A 32 7.65 -19.05 19.48
C THR A 32 9.13 -18.87 19.83
N GLU A 33 9.97 -19.81 19.42
CA GLU A 33 11.44 -19.71 19.49
C GLU A 33 12.05 -19.25 18.15
N LEU A 34 11.21 -18.86 17.18
CA LEU A 34 11.65 -18.57 15.82
C LEU A 34 12.19 -17.14 15.71
N LEU A 35 13.40 -17.04 15.15
CA LEU A 35 14.01 -15.78 14.75
C LEU A 35 13.69 -15.45 13.30
N ALA A 36 13.47 -14.17 13.02
CA ALA A 36 13.18 -13.66 11.70
C ALA A 36 13.92 -12.36 11.42
N PHE A 37 14.18 -12.08 10.15
CA PHE A 37 14.82 -10.86 9.70
C PHE A 37 13.77 -9.86 9.24
N LEU A 38 13.85 -8.63 9.73
CA LEU A 38 13.13 -7.48 9.18
C LEU A 38 14.15 -6.53 8.52
N PRO A 39 14.36 -6.63 7.20
CA PRO A 39 15.20 -5.69 6.47
C PRO A 39 14.75 -4.25 6.71
N LYS A 40 15.67 -3.31 6.95
CA LYS A 40 15.40 -1.89 7.19
C LYS A 40 14.58 -1.26 6.06
N ARG A 41 14.80 -1.69 4.82
CA ARG A 41 14.00 -1.26 3.65
C ARG A 41 12.52 -1.67 3.71
N TYR A 42 12.20 -2.73 4.47
CA TYR A 42 10.85 -3.24 4.67
C TYR A 42 10.26 -2.86 6.03
N ALA A 43 11.06 -2.26 6.92
CA ALA A 43 10.55 -1.60 8.11
C ALA A 43 9.83 -0.31 7.72
N ASN A 44 8.74 0.00 8.40
CA ASN A 44 8.01 1.24 8.16
C ASN A 44 8.52 2.42 8.99
N ARG A 45 9.35 2.13 10.01
CA ARG A 45 10.01 3.10 10.87
C ARG A 45 11.30 2.53 11.46
N PRO A 46 12.21 3.35 12.01
CA PRO A 46 13.37 2.86 12.74
C PRO A 46 12.97 2.08 13.99
N HIS A 47 13.67 0.98 14.25
CA HIS A 47 13.43 0.12 15.40
C HIS A 47 14.64 0.01 16.33
N LYS A 48 14.37 -0.02 17.65
CA LYS A 48 15.37 -0.22 18.71
C LYS A 48 15.25 -1.62 19.32
N ALA A 49 16.37 -2.16 19.82
CA ALA A 49 16.34 -3.42 20.56
C ALA A 49 15.40 -3.33 21.78
N GLY A 50 14.71 -4.43 22.08
CA GLY A 50 13.67 -4.51 23.11
C GLY A 50 12.29 -3.98 22.69
N GLN A 51 12.17 -3.33 21.53
CA GLN A 51 10.89 -2.79 21.08
C GLN A 51 9.94 -3.90 20.58
N ASN A 52 8.67 -3.82 21.00
CA ASN A 52 7.60 -4.63 20.43
C ASN A 52 7.17 -4.08 19.06
N LEU A 53 6.91 -4.98 18.11
CA LEU A 53 6.35 -4.64 16.81
C LEU A 53 5.40 -5.71 16.31
N VAL A 54 4.67 -5.36 15.25
CA VAL A 54 3.93 -6.31 14.43
C VAL A 54 4.49 -6.22 13.01
N ALA A 55 4.67 -7.38 12.37
CA ALA A 55 5.09 -7.46 10.98
C ALA A 55 4.41 -8.62 10.27
N CYS A 56 4.40 -8.60 8.94
CA CYS A 56 3.86 -9.67 8.13
C CYS A 56 4.97 -10.62 7.67
N VAL A 57 4.71 -11.93 7.72
CA VAL A 57 5.60 -12.93 7.12
C VAL A 57 5.62 -12.72 5.61
N PHE A 58 6.78 -12.33 5.06
CA PHE A 58 6.96 -12.00 3.65
C PHE A 58 7.57 -13.16 2.86
N VAL A 59 8.57 -13.83 3.43
CA VAL A 59 9.22 -15.01 2.85
C VAL A 59 9.45 -16.05 3.93
N VAL A 60 9.18 -17.31 3.60
CA VAL A 60 9.57 -18.47 4.41
C VAL A 60 10.33 -19.42 3.50
N GLU A 61 11.65 -19.46 3.68
CA GLU A 61 12.55 -20.39 3.01
C GLU A 61 13.23 -21.26 4.08
N LYS A 62 13.83 -22.39 3.69
CA LYS A 62 14.44 -23.36 4.63
C LYS A 62 15.43 -22.65 5.57
N GLY A 63 15.00 -22.42 6.82
CA GLY A 63 15.79 -21.76 7.87
C GLY A 63 15.82 -20.22 7.83
N LYS A 64 15.09 -19.57 6.92
CA LYS A 64 15.07 -18.10 6.79
C LYS A 64 13.66 -17.57 6.72
N ILE A 65 13.30 -16.75 7.71
CA ILE A 65 12.04 -16.03 7.76
C ILE A 65 12.34 -14.55 7.52
N ILE A 66 11.72 -13.97 6.50
CA ILE A 66 11.78 -12.53 6.23
C ILE A 66 10.43 -11.93 6.56
N LEU A 67 10.45 -10.88 7.37
CA LEU A 67 9.29 -10.07 7.73
C LEU A 67 9.25 -8.78 6.91
N SER A 68 8.06 -8.22 6.78
CA SER A 68 7.86 -6.91 6.16
C SER A 68 6.73 -6.15 6.84
N GLN A 69 6.93 -4.84 7.00
CA GLN A 69 5.92 -3.88 7.41
C GLN A 69 5.49 -2.95 6.27
N ARG A 70 5.90 -3.29 5.03
CA ARG A 70 5.58 -2.53 3.81
C ARG A 70 5.14 -3.43 2.66
N SER A 71 4.93 -4.72 2.92
CA SER A 71 4.43 -5.65 1.91
C SER A 71 2.95 -5.41 1.65
N HIS A 72 2.49 -5.83 0.46
CA HIS A 72 1.07 -5.87 0.11
C HIS A 72 0.25 -6.58 1.20
N HIS A 73 0.70 -7.76 1.64
CA HIS A 73 0.03 -8.51 2.69
C HIS A 73 0.01 -7.78 4.03
N TYR A 74 1.08 -7.08 4.41
CA TYR A 74 1.09 -6.32 5.66
C TYR A 74 -0.03 -5.28 5.68
N TYR A 75 -0.11 -4.41 4.68
CA TYR A 75 -1.15 -3.37 4.66
C TYR A 75 -2.56 -3.95 4.59
N ILE A 76 -2.77 -5.03 3.82
CA ILE A 76 -4.08 -5.70 3.78
C ILE A 76 -4.46 -6.24 5.16
N ARG A 77 -3.57 -6.98 5.84
CA ARG A 77 -3.92 -7.56 7.14
C ARG A 77 -4.15 -6.51 8.22
N VAL A 78 -3.40 -5.41 8.19
CA VAL A 78 -3.64 -4.29 9.11
C VAL A 78 -4.99 -3.63 8.78
N ALA A 79 -5.33 -3.46 7.49
CA ALA A 79 -6.60 -2.90 7.07
C ALA A 79 -7.81 -3.80 7.35
N GLU A 80 -7.66 -5.12 7.23
CA GLU A 80 -8.69 -6.08 7.64
C GLU A 80 -9.04 -5.93 9.12
N ARG A 81 -8.04 -5.68 9.97
CA ARG A 81 -8.27 -5.37 11.39
C ARG A 81 -8.89 -4.00 11.60
N ALA A 82 -8.40 -2.98 10.88
CA ALA A 82 -8.88 -1.61 11.05
C ALA A 82 -10.32 -1.44 10.55
N PHE A 83 -10.70 -2.14 9.48
CA PHE A 83 -12.01 -2.01 8.83
C PHE A 83 -12.90 -3.23 9.07
N SER A 84 -12.64 -4.03 10.11
CA SER A 84 -13.32 -5.31 10.34
C SER A 84 -14.84 -5.18 10.34
N VAL A 85 -15.36 -4.16 11.04
CA VAL A 85 -16.81 -3.86 11.09
C VAL A 85 -17.38 -3.62 9.70
N LEU A 86 -16.73 -2.81 8.87
CA LEU A 86 -17.21 -2.52 7.51
C LEU A 86 -17.14 -3.73 6.58
N ILE A 87 -16.20 -4.64 6.81
CA ILE A 87 -16.05 -5.88 6.04
C ILE A 87 -17.12 -6.89 6.47
N GLU A 88 -17.35 -7.05 7.78
CA GLU A 88 -18.37 -7.93 8.37
C GLU A 88 -19.79 -7.51 7.98
N GLU A 89 -20.05 -6.20 7.92
CA GLU A 89 -21.31 -5.62 7.44
C GLU A 89 -21.44 -5.61 5.91
N GLU A 90 -20.49 -6.20 5.18
CA GLU A 90 -20.45 -6.23 3.72
C GLU A 90 -20.61 -4.84 3.07
N LYS A 91 -20.00 -3.80 3.66
CA LYS A 91 -19.99 -2.43 3.11
C LYS A 91 -18.81 -2.18 2.17
N ILE A 92 -17.70 -2.87 2.40
CA ILE A 92 -16.48 -2.70 1.61
C ILE A 92 -15.81 -4.04 1.29
N ARG A 93 -14.96 -4.04 0.26
CA ARG A 93 -13.95 -5.09 0.04
C ARG A 93 -12.59 -4.48 -0.24
N ILE A 94 -11.56 -4.96 0.45
CA ILE A 94 -10.18 -4.57 0.18
C ILE A 94 -9.71 -5.30 -1.07
N LYS A 95 -9.37 -4.56 -2.13
CA LYS A 95 -8.92 -5.15 -3.41
C LYS A 95 -7.41 -5.29 -3.47
N ARG A 96 -6.69 -4.23 -3.11
CA ARG A 96 -5.23 -4.23 -3.19
C ARG A 96 -4.63 -3.14 -2.32
N ALA A 97 -3.45 -3.39 -1.78
CA ALA A 97 -2.61 -2.37 -1.16
C ALA A 97 -1.20 -2.43 -1.72
N VAL A 98 -0.60 -1.30 -2.07
CA VAL A 98 0.78 -1.24 -2.57
C VAL A 98 1.51 -0.03 -2.02
N SER A 99 2.82 -0.19 -1.85
CA SER A 99 3.75 0.91 -1.64
C SER A 99 4.94 0.75 -2.58
N VAL A 100 5.63 1.85 -2.84
CA VAL A 100 6.90 1.90 -3.58
C VAL A 100 7.98 2.40 -2.62
N GLN A 101 9.20 1.89 -2.76
CA GLN A 101 10.32 2.31 -1.92
C GLN A 101 10.55 3.82 -2.06
N GLY A 102 10.72 4.51 -0.93
CA GLY A 102 10.95 5.97 -0.91
C GLY A 102 9.69 6.83 -1.07
N ALA A 103 8.50 6.24 -1.28
CA ALA A 103 7.25 7.00 -1.40
C ALA A 103 6.80 7.64 -0.06
N GLY A 104 6.99 6.94 1.06
CA GLY A 104 6.47 7.38 2.37
C GLY A 104 4.94 7.28 2.50
N PHE A 105 4.29 6.61 1.56
CA PHE A 105 2.87 6.33 1.56
C PHE A 105 2.56 4.98 0.90
N ALA A 106 1.38 4.44 1.18
CA ALA A 106 0.80 3.30 0.51
C ALA A 106 -0.57 3.67 -0.09
N LYS A 107 -0.87 3.15 -1.29
CA LYS A 107 -2.20 3.26 -1.88
C LYS A 107 -2.99 1.99 -1.64
N MET A 108 -4.24 2.13 -1.23
CA MET A 108 -5.15 1.02 -0.95
C MET A 108 -6.44 1.18 -1.74
N ALA A 109 -6.72 0.21 -2.61
CA ALA A 109 -7.94 0.16 -3.39
C ALA A 109 -9.03 -0.59 -2.63
N LEU A 110 -10.17 0.09 -2.51
CA LEU A 110 -11.35 -0.41 -1.81
C LEU A 110 -12.54 -0.41 -2.78
N GLU A 111 -13.24 -1.54 -2.89
CA GLU A 111 -14.53 -1.61 -3.56
C GLU A 111 -15.63 -1.30 -2.54
N GLY A 112 -16.52 -0.37 -2.88
CA GLY A 112 -17.75 -0.16 -2.13
C GLY A 112 -18.79 -1.20 -2.52
N LEU A 113 -19.51 -1.70 -1.53
CA LEU A 113 -20.64 -2.61 -1.72
C LEU A 113 -21.94 -1.88 -1.33
N ASN A 114 -23.07 -2.30 -1.88
CA ASN A 114 -24.39 -1.76 -1.53
C ASN A 114 -24.43 -0.22 -1.59
N ASP A 115 -23.94 0.36 -2.70
CA ASP A 115 -23.86 1.81 -2.95
C ASP A 115 -23.06 2.63 -1.92
N THR A 116 -22.24 1.96 -1.11
CA THR A 116 -21.37 2.61 -0.12
C THR A 116 -20.20 3.33 -0.79
N ASP A 117 -19.86 4.53 -0.31
CA ASP A 117 -18.57 5.16 -0.61
C ASP A 117 -17.48 4.56 0.30
N PRO A 118 -16.60 3.69 -0.22
CA PRO A 118 -15.63 3.00 0.62
C PRO A 118 -14.56 3.95 1.17
N VAL A 119 -14.25 5.04 0.48
CA VAL A 119 -13.27 6.02 0.95
C VAL A 119 -13.85 6.78 2.14
N ARG A 120 -15.09 7.28 2.00
CA ARG A 120 -15.76 8.03 3.07
C ARG A 120 -15.91 7.21 4.35
N GLU A 121 -16.36 5.96 4.23
CA GLU A 121 -16.60 5.09 5.40
C GLU A 121 -15.30 4.62 6.06
N CYS A 122 -14.21 4.43 5.31
CA CYS A 122 -12.92 3.97 5.87
C CYS A 122 -12.06 5.09 6.45
N LEU A 123 -12.29 6.36 6.07
CA LEU A 123 -11.52 7.51 6.55
C LEU A 123 -11.42 7.60 8.09
N PRO A 124 -12.52 7.44 8.86
CA PRO A 124 -12.48 7.47 10.34
C PRO A 124 -11.58 6.39 10.97
N TYR A 125 -11.28 5.32 10.25
CA TYR A 125 -10.49 4.18 10.73
C TYR A 125 -8.99 4.31 10.40
N LEU A 126 -8.58 5.32 9.62
CA LEU A 126 -7.15 5.56 9.32
C LEU A 126 -6.26 5.78 10.56
N PRO A 127 -6.71 6.38 11.69
CA PRO A 127 -5.92 6.44 12.91
C PRO A 127 -5.52 5.06 13.45
N VAL A 128 -6.39 4.05 13.31
CA VAL A 128 -6.07 2.66 13.71
C VAL A 128 -4.91 2.12 12.87
N MET A 129 -4.91 2.39 11.56
CA MET A 129 -3.81 2.02 10.67
C MET A 129 -2.49 2.69 11.05
N LYS A 130 -2.53 3.98 11.44
CA LYS A 130 -1.33 4.76 11.83
C LYS A 130 -0.63 4.21 13.07
N ALA A 131 -1.35 3.50 13.95
CA ALA A 131 -0.73 2.80 15.06
C ALA A 131 0.29 1.73 14.59
N TYR A 132 0.13 1.23 13.36
CA TYR A 132 0.97 0.18 12.78
C TYR A 132 1.97 0.68 11.74
N THR A 133 1.89 1.91 11.24
CA THR A 133 2.79 2.40 10.17
C THR A 133 2.94 3.92 10.17
N ASP A 134 4.14 4.40 9.83
CA ASP A 134 4.41 5.83 9.59
C ASP A 134 4.13 6.24 8.14
N ASP A 135 3.91 5.27 7.25
CA ASP A 135 3.47 5.54 5.89
C ASP A 135 2.07 6.18 5.90
N THR A 136 1.91 7.24 5.12
CA THR A 136 0.57 7.78 4.86
C THR A 136 -0.26 6.75 4.09
N ILE A 137 -1.49 6.52 4.50
CA ILE A 137 -2.41 5.61 3.80
C ILE A 137 -3.34 6.44 2.90
N THR A 138 -3.20 6.26 1.60
CA THR A 138 -4.09 6.85 0.59
C THR A 138 -5.13 5.81 0.18
N LEU A 139 -6.38 6.05 0.54
CA LEU A 139 -7.51 5.23 0.12
C LEU A 139 -7.96 5.67 -1.28
N VAL A 140 -8.20 4.71 -2.17
CA VAL A 140 -8.71 4.96 -3.51
C VAL A 140 -9.89 4.05 -3.79
N ARG A 141 -10.90 4.58 -4.48
CA ARG A 141 -12.05 3.81 -4.90
C ARG A 141 -11.64 2.87 -6.05
N TYR A 142 -11.87 1.58 -5.87
CA TYR A 142 -11.77 0.60 -6.94
C TYR A 142 -12.93 0.81 -7.93
N SER A 143 -12.63 0.70 -9.23
CA SER A 143 -13.64 0.66 -10.29
C SER A 143 -13.34 -0.50 -11.24
N ARG A 144 -14.40 -1.08 -11.80
CA ARG A 144 -14.30 -2.06 -12.89
C ARG A 144 -14.02 -1.39 -14.23
N ASP A 145 -14.40 -0.13 -14.38
CA ASP A 145 -13.93 0.69 -15.50
C ASP A 145 -12.50 1.13 -15.21
N ILE A 146 -11.58 0.62 -16.04
CA ILE A 146 -10.15 0.90 -15.90
C ILE A 146 -9.81 2.38 -16.02
N LYS A 147 -10.52 3.16 -16.84
CA LYS A 147 -10.24 4.60 -16.98
C LYS A 147 -10.61 5.32 -15.70
N GLU A 148 -11.74 4.96 -15.11
CA GLU A 148 -12.18 5.49 -13.83
C GLU A 148 -11.25 5.04 -12.69
N TYR A 149 -10.80 3.78 -12.72
CA TYR A 149 -9.87 3.28 -11.72
C TYR A 149 -8.50 3.98 -11.81
N VAL A 150 -8.03 4.31 -13.01
CA VAL A 150 -6.83 5.14 -13.23
C VAL A 150 -7.00 6.53 -12.62
N ARG A 151 -8.15 7.19 -12.84
CA ARG A 151 -8.45 8.50 -12.23
C ARG A 151 -8.39 8.42 -10.71
N ASN A 152 -9.05 7.42 -10.12
CA ASN A 152 -9.07 7.21 -8.68
C ASN A 152 -7.69 6.90 -8.11
N ALA A 153 -6.88 6.10 -8.81
CA ALA A 153 -5.56 5.69 -8.35
C ALA A 153 -4.54 6.85 -8.31
N LEU A 154 -4.78 7.95 -9.03
CA LEU A 154 -3.89 9.11 -9.03
C LEU A 154 -4.11 10.06 -7.83
N ALA A 155 -5.13 9.82 -7.00
CA ALA A 155 -5.33 10.53 -5.74
C ALA A 155 -4.04 10.51 -4.87
N PRO A 156 -3.64 11.61 -4.21
CA PRO A 156 -4.46 12.78 -3.88
C PRO A 156 -4.48 13.87 -4.96
N ALA A 157 -3.92 13.63 -6.16
CA ALA A 157 -4.03 14.61 -7.23
C ALA A 157 -5.51 14.83 -7.61
N PRO A 158 -5.94 16.08 -7.87
CA PRO A 158 -7.35 16.42 -8.05
C PRO A 158 -7.90 15.85 -9.36
N SER A 159 -8.83 14.89 -9.26
CA SER A 159 -9.34 14.13 -10.41
C SER A 159 -10.04 14.99 -11.47
N ASP A 160 -10.60 16.15 -11.09
CA ASP A 160 -11.21 17.14 -11.98
C ASP A 160 -10.18 17.84 -12.88
N LYS A 161 -8.88 17.72 -12.57
CA LYS A 161 -7.78 18.22 -13.40
C LYS A 161 -7.28 17.20 -14.43
N ILE A 162 -7.84 15.99 -14.44
CA ILE A 162 -7.58 15.01 -15.50
C ILE A 162 -8.52 15.28 -16.68
N ARG A 163 -7.96 15.78 -17.79
CA ARG A 163 -8.71 16.09 -19.01
C ARG A 163 -9.10 14.82 -19.77
N LYS A 164 -8.20 13.85 -19.89
CA LYS A 164 -8.46 12.62 -20.66
C LYS A 164 -7.67 11.43 -20.15
N VAL A 165 -8.28 10.24 -20.24
CA VAL A 165 -7.63 8.95 -19.99
C VAL A 165 -7.84 8.07 -21.21
N ILE A 166 -6.75 7.70 -21.87
CA ILE A 166 -6.71 6.69 -22.93
C ILE A 166 -6.11 5.44 -22.32
N PHE A 167 -6.73 4.29 -22.58
CA PHE A 167 -6.22 3.00 -22.12
C PHE A 167 -6.12 2.05 -23.31
N SER A 168 -4.97 1.39 -23.42
CA SER A 168 -4.73 0.27 -24.33
C SER A 168 -4.68 -1.02 -23.52
N SER A 169 -5.66 -1.90 -23.74
CA SER A 169 -5.70 -3.21 -23.10
C SER A 169 -4.54 -4.10 -23.53
N THR A 170 -4.17 -4.06 -24.81
CA THR A 170 -3.07 -4.85 -25.39
C THR A 170 -1.73 -4.49 -24.76
N LEU A 171 -1.45 -3.20 -24.56
CA LEU A 171 -0.18 -2.74 -23.97
C LEU A 171 -0.22 -2.70 -22.44
N ARG A 172 -1.40 -2.88 -21.83
CA ARG A 172 -1.65 -2.60 -20.40
C ARG A 172 -1.09 -1.22 -20.02
N GLU A 173 -1.45 -0.21 -20.80
CA GLU A 173 -0.93 1.16 -20.66
C GLU A 173 -2.07 2.18 -20.66
N ALA A 174 -1.98 3.16 -19.76
CA ALA A 174 -2.82 4.33 -19.73
C ALA A 174 -2.02 5.61 -20.00
N VAL A 175 -2.50 6.44 -20.94
CA VAL A 175 -2.02 7.81 -21.13
C VAL A 175 -3.04 8.76 -20.51
N VAL A 176 -2.57 9.59 -19.58
CA VAL A 176 -3.40 10.49 -18.78
C VAL A 176 -2.98 11.93 -19.08
N GLY A 177 -3.84 12.63 -19.81
CA GLY A 177 -3.70 14.06 -20.06
C GLY A 177 -4.26 14.86 -18.89
N VAL A 178 -3.42 15.68 -18.27
CA VAL A 178 -3.77 16.50 -17.09
C VAL A 178 -3.53 17.97 -17.34
N ASP A 179 -4.21 18.81 -16.57
CA ASP A 179 -3.93 20.24 -16.53
C ASP A 179 -2.43 20.49 -16.29
N PRO A 180 -1.75 21.26 -17.16
CA PRO A 180 -0.32 21.56 -17.03
C PRO A 180 0.08 22.12 -15.67
N ALA A 181 -0.79 22.90 -15.02
CA ALA A 181 -0.53 23.49 -13.70
C ALA A 181 -0.49 22.45 -12.59
N TYR A 182 -1.16 21.31 -12.77
CA TYR A 182 -1.27 20.23 -11.78
C TYR A 182 -0.39 19.02 -12.10
N TYR A 183 0.32 19.02 -13.24
CA TYR A 183 1.17 17.92 -13.70
C TYR A 183 2.09 17.35 -12.61
N GLY A 184 2.74 18.22 -11.84
CA GLY A 184 3.65 17.82 -10.76
C GLY A 184 2.98 17.00 -9.66
N LEU A 185 1.71 17.25 -9.35
CA LEU A 185 0.96 16.48 -8.34
C LEU A 185 0.65 15.06 -8.83
N PHE A 186 0.31 14.91 -10.11
CA PHE A 186 0.04 13.61 -10.72
C PHE A 186 1.30 12.74 -10.79
N VAL A 187 2.43 13.32 -11.16
CA VAL A 187 3.72 12.62 -11.16
C VAL A 187 4.18 12.31 -9.73
N GLY A 188 4.06 13.28 -8.83
CA GLY A 188 4.55 13.19 -7.45
C GLY A 188 6.07 13.37 -7.33
N LYS A 189 6.56 13.61 -6.11
CA LYS A 189 7.99 13.78 -5.84
C LYS A 189 8.76 12.54 -6.29
N GLY A 190 9.72 12.70 -7.20
CA GLY A 190 10.49 11.59 -7.77
C GLY A 190 9.65 10.57 -8.56
N GLY A 191 8.47 10.94 -9.06
CA GLY A 191 7.60 10.02 -9.80
C GLY A 191 6.83 9.01 -8.94
N THR A 192 6.88 9.16 -7.62
CA THR A 192 6.33 8.16 -6.69
C THR A 192 4.81 8.02 -6.75
N ASN A 193 4.06 9.07 -7.07
CA ASN A 193 2.61 9.00 -7.14
C ASN A 193 2.16 8.14 -8.33
N VAL A 194 2.64 8.47 -9.53
CA VAL A 194 2.36 7.71 -10.76
C VAL A 194 2.88 6.27 -10.66
N ALA A 195 4.08 6.06 -10.12
CA ALA A 195 4.64 4.71 -9.95
C ALA A 195 3.80 3.85 -8.99
N THR A 196 3.31 4.43 -7.89
CA THR A 196 2.47 3.69 -6.94
C THR A 196 1.08 3.42 -7.53
N ALA A 197 0.51 4.34 -8.31
CA ALA A 197 -0.75 4.12 -9.02
C ALA A 197 -0.62 3.02 -10.09
N ALA A 198 0.45 3.07 -10.90
CA ALA A 198 0.79 2.05 -11.90
C ALA A 198 0.93 0.65 -11.24
N LYS A 199 1.67 0.57 -10.13
CA LYS A 199 1.81 -0.66 -9.35
C LYS A 199 0.48 -1.17 -8.76
N LEU A 200 -0.41 -0.26 -8.34
CA LEU A 200 -1.72 -0.62 -7.79
C LEU A 200 -2.62 -1.25 -8.86
N LEU A 201 -2.55 -0.75 -10.09
CA LEU A 201 -3.36 -1.24 -11.20
C LEU A 201 -2.69 -2.37 -11.98
N ASP A 202 -1.40 -2.61 -11.75
CA ASP A 202 -0.57 -3.51 -12.57
C ASP A 202 -0.57 -3.12 -14.05
N ILE A 203 -0.39 -1.82 -14.34
CA ILE A 203 -0.33 -1.26 -15.69
C ILE A 203 0.74 -0.18 -15.76
N THR A 204 1.14 0.21 -16.97
CA THR A 204 1.92 1.43 -17.19
C THR A 204 1.00 2.65 -17.18
N ILE A 205 1.43 3.75 -16.56
CA ILE A 205 0.71 5.04 -16.56
C ILE A 205 1.68 6.14 -16.99
N LEU A 206 1.34 6.83 -18.08
CA LEU A 206 2.08 7.98 -18.61
C LEU A 206 1.27 9.25 -18.38
N ILE A 207 1.83 10.19 -17.63
CA ILE A 207 1.22 11.51 -17.42
C ILE A 207 1.70 12.46 -18.52
N ARG A 208 0.78 13.17 -19.17
CA ARG A 208 1.06 14.20 -20.17
C ARG A 208 0.41 15.51 -19.74
N LYS A 209 1.06 16.62 -20.06
CA LYS A 209 0.44 17.95 -19.98
C LYS A 209 -0.51 18.06 -21.16
N ALA A 210 -1.80 18.13 -20.90
CA ALA A 210 -2.79 18.33 -21.94
C ALA A 210 -2.82 19.82 -22.29
N GLU A 211 -2.09 20.19 -23.32
CA GLU A 211 -2.22 21.49 -23.97
C GLU A 211 -3.49 21.49 -24.82
N ASP A 212 -4.07 22.66 -25.10
CA ASP A 212 -5.43 22.80 -25.66
C ASP A 212 -5.63 22.14 -27.06
N THR A 213 -4.61 21.48 -27.62
CA THR A 213 -4.69 20.80 -28.93
C THR A 213 -4.10 19.39 -28.98
N ASN A 214 -3.46 18.86 -27.94
CA ASN A 214 -2.97 17.47 -27.93
C ASN A 214 -3.00 16.86 -26.53
N LEU A 215 -3.36 15.57 -26.51
CA LEU A 215 -3.51 14.70 -25.34
C LEU A 215 -2.40 14.76 -24.28
#